data_AF-A0A662D8Z9-F1
#
_entry.id   AF-A0A662D8Z9-F1
#
_cell.length_a   1.000
_cell.length_b   1.000
_cell.length_c   1.000
_cell.angle_alpha   90.00
_cell.angle_beta   90.00
_cell.angle_gamma   90.00
#
_symmetry.space_group_name_H-M   'P 1'
#
loop_
_entity.id
_entity.type
_entity.pdbx_description
1 polymer ?
#
loop_
_entity_poly.entity_id
_entity_poly.type
_entity_poly.pdbx_seq_one_letter_code
_entity_poly.pdbx_strand_id
1 'polypeptide(L)'
;LEVVVITGDGDGLAIGGNHLIHAARRNIDFTVLMLNNSIYGMTGGQVAPTTPEGAIASTTPMGNAEPNFDACKLLIGAGASFVARVFAANPMEMTKVMADGITHPGFSFIEVVSDCPEYFGRYNKIGGGAEMLNWMAVRDEGVAGPLSEKRFVSNVTATVPAPALRTGVLQREVRPVYAGVRRADDHGS
;
A
#
# COMPACT_ATOMS: atom_id res chain seq x y z
N LEU A 1 16.59 18.17 -3.03
CA LEU A 1 16.86 16.87 -2.38
C LEU A 1 15.85 15.87 -2.91
N GLU A 2 16.23 14.61 -3.06
CA GLU A 2 15.25 13.53 -3.24
C GLU A 2 14.58 13.27 -1.89
N VAL A 3 13.24 13.31 -1.83
CA VAL A 3 12.49 13.14 -0.59
C VAL A 3 11.62 11.89 -0.68
N VAL A 4 11.83 10.98 0.27
CA VAL A 4 11.02 9.77 0.44
C VAL A 4 10.46 9.75 1.86
N VAL A 5 9.15 9.65 1.97
CA VAL A 5 8.42 9.53 3.23
C VAL A 5 8.01 8.08 3.42
N ILE A 6 8.32 7.51 4.59
CA ILE A 6 7.87 6.17 4.98
C ILE A 6 6.84 6.33 6.09
N THR A 7 5.69 5.69 5.93
CA THR A 7 4.57 5.79 6.87
C THR A 7 3.87 4.45 7.00
N GLY A 8 3.21 4.21 8.13
CA GLY A 8 2.27 3.09 8.29
C GLY A 8 0.89 3.46 7.74
N ASP A 9 0.00 2.49 7.54
CA ASP A 9 -1.37 2.76 7.12
C ASP A 9 -2.13 3.67 8.10
N GLY A 10 -2.01 3.42 9.40
CA GLY A 10 -2.68 4.29 10.37
C GLY A 10 -1.99 5.63 10.63
N ASP A 11 -0.68 5.73 10.42
CA ASP A 11 -0.01 7.04 10.42
C ASP A 11 -0.44 7.87 9.20
N GLY A 12 -0.37 7.29 7.99
CA GLY A 12 -0.66 7.97 6.74
C GLY A 12 -2.13 8.21 6.43
N LEU A 13 -3.04 7.34 6.90
CA LEU A 13 -4.47 7.42 6.58
C LEU A 13 -5.36 7.80 7.77
N ALA A 14 -4.88 7.70 9.01
CA ALA A 14 -5.61 8.22 10.16
C ALA A 14 -5.12 9.63 10.49
N ILE A 15 -4.14 9.75 11.41
CA ILE A 15 -3.69 11.05 11.92
C ILE A 15 -3.06 11.93 10.82
N GLY A 16 -2.35 11.31 9.88
CA GLY A 16 -1.72 11.97 8.73
C GLY A 16 -2.63 12.14 7.51
N GLY A 17 -3.85 11.60 7.52
CA GLY A 17 -4.71 11.48 6.34
C GLY A 17 -4.96 12.81 5.61
N ASN A 18 -5.29 13.87 6.36
CA ASN A 18 -5.54 15.18 5.77
C ASN A 18 -4.29 15.81 5.12
N HIS A 19 -3.11 15.54 5.69
CA HIS A 19 -1.84 15.99 5.11
C HIS A 19 -1.53 15.23 3.82
N LEU A 20 -1.73 13.92 3.84
CA LEU A 20 -1.47 13.04 2.70
C LEU A 20 -2.30 13.42 1.47
N ILE A 21 -3.62 13.58 1.63
CA ILE A 21 -4.50 13.97 0.52
C ILE A 21 -4.19 15.37 -0.02
N HIS A 22 -3.74 16.29 0.83
CA HIS A 22 -3.38 17.64 0.40
C HIS A 22 -2.00 17.72 -0.26
N ALA A 23 -1.06 16.83 0.09
CA ALA A 23 0.19 16.67 -0.64
C ALA A 23 -0.07 16.11 -2.04
N ALA A 24 -0.93 15.09 -2.14
CA ALA A 24 -1.40 14.53 -3.41
C ALA A 24 -2.09 15.58 -4.28
N ARG A 25 -3.07 16.31 -3.74
CA ARG A 25 -3.80 17.37 -4.44
C ARG A 25 -2.88 18.42 -5.03
N ARG A 26 -1.86 18.84 -4.28
CA ARG A 26 -0.86 19.83 -4.71
C ARG A 26 0.18 19.27 -5.67
N ASN A 27 0.31 17.95 -5.85
CA ASN A 27 1.38 17.37 -6.65
C ASN A 27 2.78 17.82 -6.17
N ILE A 28 3.02 17.76 -4.86
CA ILE A 28 4.35 18.06 -4.30
C ILE A 28 5.30 16.92 -4.67
N ASP A 29 6.48 17.25 -5.18
CA ASP A 29 7.44 16.29 -5.70
C ASP A 29 8.21 15.57 -4.58
N PHE A 30 7.63 14.45 -4.16
CA PHE A 30 8.23 13.46 -3.27
C PHE A 30 7.47 12.13 -3.38
N THR A 31 8.10 11.06 -2.89
CA THR A 31 7.48 9.73 -2.85
C THR A 31 7.05 9.36 -1.44
N VAL A 32 5.82 8.85 -1.30
CA VAL A 32 5.31 8.20 -0.10
C VAL A 32 5.33 6.70 -0.29
N LEU A 33 6.02 6.00 0.62
CA LEU A 33 5.96 4.55 0.79
C LEU A 33 5.10 4.26 2.02
N MET A 34 3.87 3.80 1.80
CA MET A 34 2.97 3.43 2.89
C MET A 34 3.02 1.92 3.12
N LEU A 35 3.51 1.50 4.29
CA LEU A 35 3.53 0.11 4.72
C LEU A 35 2.15 -0.24 5.30
N ASN A 36 1.35 -0.95 4.53
CA ASN A 36 0.02 -1.40 4.92
C ASN A 36 0.10 -2.83 5.49
N ASN A 37 0.07 -2.94 6.82
CA ASN A 37 -0.09 -4.20 7.53
C ASN A 37 -1.48 -4.38 8.15
N SER A 38 -2.42 -3.50 7.79
CA SER A 38 -3.84 -3.53 8.19
C SER A 38 -4.09 -3.50 9.69
N ILE A 39 -3.15 -3.01 10.51
CA ILE A 39 -3.27 -2.93 11.96
C ILE A 39 -2.26 -1.97 12.59
N TYR A 40 -2.59 -1.35 13.72
CA TYR A 40 -1.59 -0.60 14.49
C TYR A 40 -0.61 -1.52 15.23
N GLY A 41 0.42 -1.98 14.53
CA GLY A 41 1.38 -2.95 15.05
C GLY A 41 2.15 -2.44 16.27
N MET A 42 2.65 -1.20 16.27
CA MET A 42 3.52 -0.71 17.35
C MET A 42 2.79 -0.38 18.66
N THR A 43 1.47 -0.26 18.65
CA THR A 43 0.69 0.16 19.82
C THR A 43 -0.12 -0.97 20.44
N GLY A 44 0.03 -2.22 19.99
CA GLY A 44 -0.67 -3.37 20.54
C GLY A 44 -1.80 -3.93 19.68
N GLY A 45 -1.83 -3.59 18.39
CA GLY A 45 -2.70 -4.20 17.40
C GLY A 45 -4.12 -3.66 17.38
N GLN A 46 -4.30 -2.35 17.51
CA GLN A 46 -5.60 -1.67 17.37
C GLN A 46 -6.02 -1.60 15.89
N VAL A 47 -7.31 -1.34 15.68
CA VAL A 47 -7.89 -1.12 14.34
C VAL A 47 -7.19 0.05 13.64
N ALA A 48 -6.84 -0.13 12.37
CA ALA A 48 -6.28 0.88 11.49
C ALA A 48 -7.26 1.17 10.33
N PRO A 49 -7.11 2.28 9.58
CA PRO A 49 -8.05 2.66 8.52
C PRO A 49 -8.14 1.64 7.36
N THR A 50 -7.16 0.74 7.25
CA THR A 50 -7.16 -0.33 6.23
C THR A 50 -7.51 -1.72 6.81
N THR A 51 -7.77 -1.83 8.11
CA THR A 51 -8.24 -3.09 8.73
C THR A 51 -9.57 -3.50 8.09
N PRO A 52 -9.66 -4.68 7.44
CA PRO A 52 -10.88 -5.09 6.76
C PRO A 52 -12.10 -5.13 7.67
N GLU A 53 -13.28 -4.86 7.12
CA GLU A 53 -14.55 -5.03 7.83
C GLU A 53 -14.66 -6.47 8.37
N GLY A 54 -15.11 -6.61 9.62
CA GLY A 54 -15.19 -7.89 10.33
C GLY A 54 -13.86 -8.43 10.88
N ALA A 55 -12.70 -7.87 10.50
CA ALA A 55 -11.41 -8.33 11.03
C ALA A 55 -11.25 -7.97 12.53
N ILE A 56 -10.58 -8.83 13.27
CA ILE A 56 -10.39 -8.72 14.71
C ILE A 56 -9.12 -7.91 15.02
N ALA A 57 -9.25 -6.94 15.91
CA ALA A 57 -8.15 -6.16 16.47
C ALA A 57 -8.36 -5.98 17.98
N SER A 58 -7.36 -5.45 18.70
CA SER A 58 -7.42 -5.36 20.17
C SER A 58 -8.53 -4.44 20.69
N THR A 59 -8.88 -3.39 19.95
CA THR A 59 -9.98 -2.45 20.28
C THR A 59 -11.31 -2.84 19.66
N THR A 60 -11.32 -3.80 18.72
CA THR A 60 -12.51 -4.32 18.04
C THR A 60 -12.55 -5.85 18.17
N PRO A 61 -12.66 -6.40 19.40
CA PRO A 61 -12.60 -7.85 19.63
C PRO A 61 -13.78 -8.62 19.03
N MET A 62 -14.85 -7.91 18.65
CA MET A 62 -16.04 -8.46 17.99
C MET A 62 -16.01 -8.26 16.46
N GLY A 63 -14.92 -7.70 15.92
CA GLY A 63 -14.75 -7.37 14.51
C GLY A 63 -14.82 -5.87 14.25
N ASN A 64 -14.09 -5.40 13.23
CA ASN A 64 -14.17 -4.03 12.76
C ASN A 64 -15.55 -3.77 12.15
N ALA A 65 -16.25 -2.75 12.66
CA ALA A 65 -17.57 -2.36 12.16
C ALA A 65 -17.51 -1.30 11.04
N GLU A 66 -16.34 -0.70 10.81
CA GLU A 66 -16.16 0.35 9.82
C GLU A 66 -15.70 -0.24 8.48
N PRO A 67 -16.15 0.35 7.34
CA PRO A 67 -15.59 0.00 6.05
C PRO A 67 -14.12 0.42 5.98
N ASN A 68 -13.27 -0.43 5.42
CA ASN A 68 -11.86 -0.12 5.25
C ASN A 68 -11.61 0.81 4.04
N PHE A 69 -10.61 1.68 4.14
CA PHE A 69 -10.16 2.45 2.99
C PHE A 69 -9.42 1.57 1.97
N ASP A 70 -9.61 1.89 0.69
CA ASP A 70 -8.67 1.54 -0.38
C ASP A 70 -7.75 2.74 -0.59
N ALA A 71 -6.52 2.63 -0.07
CA ALA A 71 -5.56 3.73 -0.08
C ALA A 71 -5.25 4.23 -1.48
N CYS A 72 -5.05 3.32 -2.44
CA CYS A 72 -4.79 3.70 -3.83
C CYS A 72 -5.97 4.46 -4.44
N LYS A 73 -7.21 3.99 -4.26
CA LYS A 73 -8.39 4.71 -4.77
C LYS A 73 -8.55 6.08 -4.10
N LEU A 74 -8.31 6.17 -2.79
CA LEU A 74 -8.35 7.43 -2.04
C LEU A 74 -7.34 8.43 -2.62
N LEU A 75 -6.10 7.99 -2.85
CA LEU A 75 -5.03 8.87 -3.33
C LEU A 75 -5.19 9.25 -4.80
N ILE A 76 -5.71 8.34 -5.63
CA ILE A 76 -6.15 8.66 -7.00
C ILE A 76 -7.21 9.76 -6.95
N GLY A 77 -8.25 9.60 -6.12
CA GLY A 77 -9.31 10.60 -5.95
C GLY A 77 -8.82 11.92 -5.36
N ALA A 78 -7.76 11.89 -4.55
CA ALA A 78 -7.11 13.09 -4.02
C ALA A 78 -6.20 13.81 -5.03
N GLY A 79 -5.94 13.19 -6.19
CA GLY A 79 -5.14 13.77 -7.28
C GLY A 79 -3.66 13.37 -7.28
N ALA A 80 -3.26 12.26 -6.66
CA ALA A 80 -1.89 11.76 -6.80
C ALA A 80 -1.57 11.51 -8.29
N SER A 81 -0.43 11.99 -8.78
CA SER A 81 -0.06 11.84 -10.21
C SER A 81 0.60 10.50 -10.49
N PHE A 82 1.13 9.83 -9.47
CA PHE A 82 1.57 8.44 -9.53
C PHE A 82 1.02 7.65 -8.35
N VAL A 83 0.37 6.53 -8.62
CA VAL A 83 -0.15 5.60 -7.62
C VAL A 83 0.19 4.17 -8.01
N ALA A 84 0.76 3.42 -7.07
CA ALA A 84 1.05 2.01 -7.27
C ALA A 84 0.77 1.21 -5.99
N ARG A 85 0.56 -0.11 -6.17
CA ARG A 85 0.39 -1.07 -5.09
C ARG A 85 1.30 -2.27 -5.32
N VAL A 86 1.91 -2.79 -4.28
CA VAL A 86 2.72 -4.02 -4.36
C VAL A 86 2.66 -4.78 -3.04
N PHE A 87 2.84 -6.09 -3.07
CA PHE A 87 3.03 -6.89 -1.85
C PHE A 87 4.51 -6.99 -1.49
N ALA A 88 4.83 -6.92 -0.21
CA ALA A 88 6.19 -7.17 0.32
C ALA A 88 6.70 -8.58 -0.06
N ALA A 89 5.79 -9.53 -0.31
CA ALA A 89 6.09 -10.87 -0.81
C ALA A 89 6.67 -10.88 -2.26
N ASN A 90 6.64 -9.76 -2.98
CA ASN A 90 7.13 -9.63 -4.36
C ASN A 90 8.24 -8.57 -4.48
N PRO A 91 9.45 -8.86 -3.97
CA PRO A 91 10.53 -7.88 -3.91
C PRO A 91 10.95 -7.37 -5.30
N MET A 92 10.88 -8.21 -6.33
CA MET A 92 11.24 -7.83 -7.70
C MET A 92 10.33 -6.73 -8.26
N GLU A 93 9.01 -6.90 -8.12
CA GLU A 93 8.06 -5.88 -8.56
C GLU A 93 8.11 -4.65 -7.66
N MET A 94 8.31 -4.86 -6.35
CA MET A 94 8.44 -3.76 -5.39
C MET A 94 9.60 -2.84 -5.75
N THR A 95 10.78 -3.40 -6.05
CA THR A 95 11.95 -2.62 -6.49
C THR A 95 11.65 -1.83 -7.76
N LYS A 96 10.97 -2.43 -8.74
CA LYS A 96 10.60 -1.74 -9.99
C LYS A 96 9.64 -0.56 -9.74
N VAL A 97 8.58 -0.81 -8.98
CA VAL A 97 7.56 0.21 -8.66
C VAL A 97 8.15 1.34 -7.82
N MET A 98 9.04 1.03 -6.88
CA MET A 98 9.76 2.04 -6.09
C MET A 98 10.67 2.91 -6.97
N ALA A 99 11.43 2.31 -7.89
CA ALA A 99 12.25 3.08 -8.83
C ALA A 99 11.39 3.97 -9.73
N ASP A 100 10.26 3.45 -10.22
CA ASP A 100 9.31 4.20 -11.04
C ASP A 100 8.70 5.39 -10.28
N GLY A 101 8.29 5.22 -9.02
CA GLY A 101 7.71 6.29 -8.21
C GLY A 101 8.72 7.34 -7.76
N ILE A 102 9.94 6.92 -7.39
CA ILE A 102 11.03 7.84 -7.02
C ILE A 102 11.42 8.70 -8.20
N THR A 103 11.39 8.19 -9.44
CA THR A 103 11.77 8.96 -10.63
C THR A 103 10.62 9.78 -11.23
N HIS A 104 9.39 9.58 -10.75
CA HIS A 104 8.22 10.27 -11.27
C HIS A 104 8.18 11.76 -10.86
N PRO A 105 7.95 12.70 -11.79
CA PRO A 105 7.78 14.12 -11.46
C PRO A 105 6.46 14.39 -10.72
N GLY A 106 6.55 14.76 -9.44
CA GLY A 106 5.39 15.13 -8.63
C GLY A 106 5.11 14.13 -7.51
N PHE A 107 3.86 14.12 -7.04
CA PHE A 107 3.50 13.31 -5.88
C PHE A 107 3.31 11.84 -6.28
N SER A 108 4.15 10.98 -5.70
CA SER A 108 4.10 9.53 -5.89
C SER A 108 3.63 8.84 -4.62
N PHE A 109 2.63 7.97 -4.73
CA PHE A 109 2.17 7.13 -3.62
C PHE A 109 2.33 5.65 -3.98
N ILE A 110 3.03 4.91 -3.13
CA ILE A 110 3.22 3.48 -3.27
C ILE A 110 2.72 2.81 -1.99
N GLU A 111 1.65 2.03 -2.13
CA GLU A 111 1.18 1.15 -1.08
C GLU A 111 1.96 -0.17 -1.14
N VAL A 112 2.70 -0.46 -0.07
CA VAL A 112 3.36 -1.75 0.14
C VAL A 112 2.53 -2.54 1.14
N VAL A 113 1.78 -3.52 0.67
CA VAL A 113 1.03 -4.44 1.53
C VAL A 113 2.03 -5.40 2.19
N SER A 114 2.11 -5.37 3.52
CA SER A 114 3.06 -6.12 4.33
C SER A 114 2.37 -6.97 5.38
N ASP A 115 3.06 -7.97 5.91
CA ASP A 115 2.55 -8.81 6.99
C ASP A 115 2.74 -8.18 8.38
N CYS A 116 1.92 -8.65 9.33
CA CYS A 116 2.09 -8.41 10.76
C CYS A 116 1.64 -9.68 11.51
N PRO A 117 2.52 -10.69 11.64
CA PRO A 117 2.16 -11.96 12.26
C PRO A 117 1.77 -11.80 13.73
N GLU A 118 2.42 -10.88 14.45
CA GLU A 118 2.25 -10.70 15.89
C GLU A 118 0.82 -10.25 16.28
N TYR A 119 0.19 -9.40 15.46
CA TYR A 119 -1.14 -8.86 15.77
C TYR A 119 -2.16 -9.24 14.71
N PHE A 120 -2.03 -8.78 13.47
CA PHE A 120 -3.05 -9.03 12.45
C PHE A 120 -3.21 -10.53 12.16
N GLY A 121 -2.09 -11.22 11.92
CA GLY A 121 -2.07 -12.67 11.67
C GLY A 121 -2.60 -13.48 12.85
N ARG A 122 -2.14 -13.18 14.06
CA ARG A 122 -2.56 -13.84 15.31
C ARG A 122 -4.05 -13.65 15.61
N TYR A 123 -4.57 -12.42 15.53
CA TYR A 123 -5.99 -12.16 15.84
C TYR A 123 -6.94 -12.74 14.79
N ASN A 124 -6.54 -12.74 13.53
CA ASN A 124 -7.38 -13.22 12.41
C ASN A 124 -7.09 -14.67 12.01
N LYS A 125 -6.32 -15.42 12.82
CA LYS A 125 -6.02 -16.85 12.64
C LYS A 125 -5.43 -17.18 11.27
N ILE A 126 -4.58 -16.30 10.72
CA ILE A 126 -3.94 -16.49 9.42
C ILE A 126 -2.70 -17.39 9.54
N GLY A 127 -1.90 -17.20 10.60
CA GLY A 127 -0.67 -17.96 10.84
C GLY A 127 0.52 -17.05 11.15
N GLY A 128 1.74 -17.60 11.06
CA GLY A 128 2.99 -16.88 11.25
C GLY A 128 3.43 -16.15 9.98
N GLY A 129 4.68 -15.68 9.96
CA GLY A 129 5.20 -14.88 8.84
C GLY A 129 5.13 -15.61 7.49
N ALA A 130 5.50 -16.89 7.43
CA ALA A 130 5.45 -17.66 6.18
C ALA A 130 4.02 -17.84 5.65
N GLU A 131 3.07 -18.15 6.54
CA GLU A 131 1.66 -18.27 6.19
C GLU A 131 1.08 -16.93 5.74
N MET A 132 1.47 -15.82 6.37
CA MET A 132 1.03 -14.49 5.95
C MET A 132 1.62 -14.07 4.60
N LEU A 133 2.90 -14.38 4.32
CA LEU A 133 3.49 -14.15 3.00
C LEU A 133 2.73 -14.93 1.91
N ASN A 134 2.40 -16.19 2.18
CA ASN A 134 1.58 -16.99 1.27
C ASN A 134 0.17 -16.42 1.11
N TRP A 135 -0.46 -15.99 2.22
CA TRP A 135 -1.77 -15.34 2.22
C TRP A 135 -1.78 -14.03 1.42
N MET A 136 -0.68 -13.27 1.43
CA MET A 136 -0.52 -12.11 0.56
C MET A 136 -0.33 -12.51 -0.90
N ALA A 137 0.49 -13.52 -1.19
CA ALA A 137 0.77 -13.98 -2.55
C ALA A 137 -0.49 -14.45 -3.30
N VAL A 138 -1.44 -15.09 -2.60
CA VAL A 138 -2.73 -15.48 -3.21
C VAL A 138 -3.68 -14.33 -3.45
N ARG A 139 -3.51 -13.19 -2.76
CA ARG A 139 -4.36 -12.00 -2.90
C ARG A 139 -3.88 -11.06 -3.99
N ASP A 140 -2.71 -11.30 -4.57
CA ASP A 140 -2.16 -10.48 -5.64
C ASP A 140 -2.79 -10.83 -6.99
N GLU A 141 -3.49 -9.88 -7.61
CA GLU A 141 -4.06 -10.00 -8.97
C GLU A 141 -3.20 -9.27 -10.02
N GLY A 142 -1.89 -9.19 -9.80
CA GLY A 142 -1.00 -8.28 -10.52
C GLY A 142 -1.15 -8.21 -12.04
N VAL A 143 -0.71 -7.07 -12.61
CA VAL A 143 -0.83 -6.77 -14.05
C VAL A 143 -0.09 -7.80 -14.93
N ALA A 144 0.91 -8.49 -14.38
CA ALA A 144 1.67 -9.56 -15.06
C ALA A 144 1.24 -10.98 -14.65
N GLY A 145 0.09 -11.13 -13.99
CA GLY A 145 -0.39 -12.38 -13.38
C GLY A 145 -0.18 -12.42 -11.86
N PRO A 146 -0.96 -13.25 -11.14
CA PRO A 146 -0.92 -13.33 -9.68
C PRO A 146 0.42 -13.89 -9.17
N LEU A 147 0.87 -13.44 -7.99
CA LEU A 147 2.10 -13.93 -7.36
C LEU A 147 2.09 -15.45 -7.16
N SER A 148 0.92 -16.03 -6.91
CA SER A 148 0.72 -17.47 -6.75
C SER A 148 1.12 -18.30 -7.97
N GLU A 149 1.18 -17.71 -9.17
CA GLU A 149 1.62 -18.39 -10.39
C GLU A 149 3.15 -18.36 -10.58
N LYS A 150 3.88 -17.61 -9.74
CA LYS A 150 5.33 -17.49 -9.86
C LYS A 150 6.03 -18.71 -9.25
N ARG A 151 6.99 -19.27 -10.00
CA ARG A 151 7.69 -20.55 -9.71
C ARG A 151 8.37 -20.65 -8.33
N PHE A 152 8.59 -19.53 -7.65
CA PHE A 152 9.23 -19.47 -6.33
C PHE A 152 8.26 -19.46 -5.15
N VAL A 153 6.94 -19.41 -5.39
CA VAL A 153 5.92 -19.52 -4.34
C VAL A 153 5.50 -20.99 -4.22
N SER A 154 5.88 -21.66 -3.14
CA SER A 154 5.50 -23.05 -2.83
C SER A 154 4.50 -23.10 -1.67
N ASN A 155 3.53 -24.02 -1.71
CA ASN A 155 2.47 -24.22 -0.70
C ASN A 155 1.38 -23.14 -0.68
N VAL A 156 0.83 -22.84 -1.86
CA VAL A 156 -0.29 -21.92 -2.04
C VAL A 156 -1.61 -22.66 -1.78
N THR A 157 -2.42 -22.18 -0.83
CA THR A 157 -3.80 -22.66 -0.65
C THR A 157 -4.62 -22.38 -1.92
N ALA A 158 -5.41 -23.35 -2.38
CA ALA A 158 -6.11 -23.29 -3.68
C ALA A 158 -7.17 -22.17 -3.80
N THR A 159 -7.49 -21.46 -2.72
CA THR A 159 -8.52 -20.42 -2.68
C THR A 159 -7.90 -19.05 -2.43
N VAL A 160 -8.17 -18.10 -3.33
CA VAL A 160 -7.85 -16.68 -3.17
C VAL A 160 -8.72 -16.09 -2.04
N PRO A 161 -8.13 -15.61 -0.93
CA PRO A 161 -8.86 -14.93 0.12
C PRO A 161 -9.39 -13.59 -0.41
N ALA A 162 -10.68 -13.33 -0.26
CA ALA A 162 -11.24 -12.02 -0.55
C ALA A 162 -10.84 -11.00 0.54
N PRO A 163 -10.62 -9.71 0.19
CA PRO A 163 -10.56 -9.19 -1.17
C PRO A 163 -9.16 -9.36 -1.77
N ALA A 164 -9.14 -9.74 -3.04
CA ALA A 164 -7.96 -9.70 -3.88
C ALA A 164 -7.62 -8.25 -4.27
N LEU A 165 -6.35 -7.96 -4.55
CA LEU A 165 -5.84 -6.61 -4.77
C LEU A 165 -5.06 -6.54 -6.08
N ARG A 166 -5.45 -5.61 -6.95
CA ARG A 166 -4.65 -5.25 -8.13
C ARG A 166 -3.34 -4.58 -7.70
N THR A 167 -2.21 -5.13 -8.13
CA THR A 167 -0.87 -4.57 -7.92
C THR A 167 -0.32 -3.95 -9.20
N GLY A 168 0.87 -3.36 -9.12
CA GLY A 168 1.53 -2.62 -10.19
C GLY A 168 1.24 -1.12 -10.13
N VAL A 169 1.56 -0.41 -11.22
CA VAL A 169 1.26 1.01 -11.38
C VAL A 169 -0.21 1.15 -11.76
N LEU A 170 -1.00 1.78 -10.88
CA LEU A 170 -2.44 1.96 -11.01
C LEU A 170 -2.81 3.31 -11.63
N GLN A 171 -1.95 4.32 -11.45
CA GLN A 171 -2.08 5.64 -12.06
C GLN A 171 -0.69 6.20 -12.36
N ARG A 172 -0.55 6.81 -13.55
CA ARG A 172 0.60 7.61 -13.94
C ARG A 172 0.14 8.73 -14.86
N GLU A 173 0.28 9.96 -14.41
CA GLU A 173 -0.11 11.17 -15.12
C GLU A 173 0.99 12.23 -15.00
N VAL A 174 1.25 12.97 -16.07
CA VAL A 174 2.19 14.10 -16.02
C VAL A 174 1.38 15.38 -15.82
N ARG A 175 1.68 16.13 -14.76
CA ARG A 175 1.03 17.41 -14.45
C ARG A 175 1.99 18.34 -13.70
N PRO A 176 1.72 19.66 -13.68
CA PRO A 176 2.60 20.64 -13.02
C PRO A 176 2.92 20.25 -11.57
N VAL A 177 4.20 20.33 -11.22
CA VAL A 177 4.70 20.12 -9.86
C VAL A 177 4.60 21.43 -9.09
N TYR A 178 3.94 21.40 -7.93
CA TYR A 178 3.74 22.61 -7.12
C TYR A 178 5.01 23.04 -6.38
N ALA A 179 5.77 22.08 -5.86
CA ALA A 179 7.02 22.32 -5.17
C ALA A 179 7.88 21.06 -5.19
N GLY A 180 9.19 21.23 -5.41
CA GLY A 180 10.20 20.18 -5.36
C GLY A 180 11.28 20.37 -6.41
N VAL A 181 12.03 19.31 -6.71
CA VAL A 181 13.23 19.37 -7.54
C VAL A 181 12.91 19.16 -9.01
N ARG A 182 11.99 18.24 -9.31
CA ARG A 182 11.56 17.92 -10.67
C ARG A 182 10.47 18.91 -11.10
N ARG A 183 10.74 19.78 -12.07
CA ARG A 183 9.70 20.64 -12.67
C ARG A 183 9.10 19.93 -13.87
N ALA A 184 7.81 20.18 -14.13
CA ALA A 184 7.14 19.62 -15.31
C ALA A 184 7.81 20.06 -16.63
N ASP A 185 8.58 21.14 -16.59
CA ASP A 185 9.27 21.74 -17.72
C ASP A 185 10.63 21.06 -18.03
N ASP A 186 11.12 20.16 -17.16
CA ASP A 186 12.44 19.52 -17.28
C ASP A 186 12.42 18.26 -18.17
N HIS A 187 11.23 17.86 -18.65
CA HIS A 187 11.04 16.82 -19.67
C HIS A 187 10.46 17.48 -20.92
N GLY A 188 11.35 17.93 -21.80
CA GLY A 188 11.07 18.86 -22.88
C GLY A 188 10.09 18.42 -23.96
N SER A 189 9.69 19.46 -24.71
CA SER A 189 9.39 19.48 -26.15
C SER A 189 10.04 18.39 -26.99
#